data_AF-C3Z8B0-F1
#
_entry.id   AF-C3Z8B0-F1
#
_cell.length_a   1.000
_cell.length_b   1.000
_cell.length_c   1.000
_cell.angle_alpha   90.00
_cell.angle_beta   90.00
_cell.angle_gamma   90.00
#
_symmetry.space_group_name_H-M   'P 1'
#
loop_
_entity.id
_entity.type
_entity.pdbx_description
1 polymer ?
#
loop_
_entity_poly.entity_id
_entity_poly.type
_entity_poly.pdbx_seq_one_letter_code
_entity_poly.pdbx_strand_id
1 'polypeptide(L)'
;MQLDSEIIVNKKTMSLRKYCTLGALLLNVAKGAGSWGYSPGRYGPENWGVLEPQYCAGRAQSPIDLVYRTTVKRTYPAFTFAGYNTVPTDANLELFNSGYAFGVNFEPNSAYRVGGGGLPGDNYRLAQFHLHWSFLDNMGAGSEHVLNGQIYPAELHLVHWNADQHSDLMDAVGGKNTNHGSLAVLGFFIELGNSDNPAFEPMLKYVAKVSHGGSPNFKLPNADRFTLDNLLPPDRINFFRYNGSLTTPTCNEVVTWTVFKDTISISSNQLTKFINNIYYKAEPNTPAKKMQSNFRPPQPLNGRTVYRSFDDAALNVAPRPPGQAVNTSNHPAILEFSPLLLTITFVDLDYWIGLDDRAREKHFAWNDGTALEYQNWARSRRRRHPGKDCAGVMSSGKWNLYRCRQRKAYICQMPRVW
;
A
#
# COMPACT_ATOMS: atom_id res chain seq x y z
N MET A 1 -31.56 -46.02 -36.26
CA MET A 1 -30.71 -46.17 -37.45
C MET A 1 -30.58 -44.79 -38.07
N GLN A 2 -29.78 -43.89 -37.49
CA GLN A 2 -28.30 -43.86 -37.51
C GLN A 2 -27.77 -43.85 -38.95
N LEU A 3 -27.47 -42.66 -39.44
CA LEU A 3 -26.58 -42.42 -40.56
C LEU A 3 -25.54 -41.42 -40.07
N ASP A 4 -24.34 -41.95 -39.84
CA ASP A 4 -23.14 -41.24 -39.46
C ASP A 4 -22.70 -40.32 -40.62
N SER A 5 -22.29 -39.10 -40.29
CA SER A 5 -21.44 -38.29 -41.17
C SER A 5 -20.20 -37.87 -40.40
N GLU A 6 -19.10 -38.56 -40.70
CA GLU A 6 -17.74 -38.16 -40.36
C GLU A 6 -17.45 -36.80 -40.99
N ILE A 7 -17.25 -35.77 -40.16
CA ILE A 7 -16.65 -34.51 -40.57
C ILE A 7 -15.15 -34.60 -40.29
N ILE A 8 -14.39 -34.64 -41.38
CA ILE A 8 -12.94 -34.49 -41.42
C ILE A 8 -12.59 -33.13 -40.81
N VAL A 9 -12.04 -33.12 -39.59
CA VAL A 9 -11.51 -31.92 -38.95
C VAL A 9 -10.15 -31.59 -39.55
N ASN A 10 -10.16 -30.69 -40.54
CA ASN A 10 -8.96 -30.08 -41.07
C ASN A 10 -8.41 -29.11 -40.01
N LYS A 11 -7.34 -29.53 -39.30
CA LYS A 11 -6.61 -28.70 -38.33
C LYS A 11 -5.93 -27.53 -39.04
N LYS A 12 -6.62 -26.40 -39.14
CA LYS A 12 -5.97 -25.08 -39.16
C LYS A 12 -6.20 -24.41 -37.82
N THR A 13 -5.22 -24.57 -36.94
CA THR A 13 -5.05 -23.80 -35.71
C THR A 13 -4.90 -22.32 -36.06
N MET A 14 -6.00 -21.58 -36.06
CA MET A 14 -5.98 -20.11 -35.95
C MET A 14 -5.71 -19.76 -34.49
N SER A 15 -4.47 -19.35 -34.23
CA SER A 15 -4.03 -18.73 -32.98
C SER A 15 -4.84 -17.46 -32.69
N LEU A 16 -5.86 -17.58 -31.84
CA LEU A 16 -6.50 -16.46 -31.15
C LEU A 16 -5.67 -16.09 -29.90
N ARG A 17 -4.43 -15.63 -30.10
CA ARG A 17 -3.75 -14.78 -29.11
C ARG A 17 -4.30 -13.36 -29.25
N LYS A 18 -5.49 -13.13 -28.69
CA LYS A 18 -5.96 -11.77 -28.44
C LYS A 18 -5.07 -11.19 -27.35
N TYR A 19 -4.35 -10.13 -27.70
CA TYR A 19 -3.58 -9.28 -26.81
C TYR A 19 -4.53 -8.67 -25.76
N CYS A 20 -4.73 -9.35 -24.64
CA CYS A 20 -5.08 -8.69 -23.39
C CYS A 20 -3.76 -8.21 -22.77
N THR A 21 -3.66 -6.92 -22.55
CA THR A 21 -2.50 -6.24 -21.96
C THR A 21 -2.16 -6.85 -20.59
N LEU A 22 -1.01 -7.52 -20.50
CA LEU A 22 -0.61 -8.38 -19.37
C LEU A 22 -0.54 -7.64 -18.01
N GLY A 23 -0.37 -6.32 -17.99
CA GLY A 23 -0.27 -5.59 -16.72
C GLY A 23 -1.60 -5.37 -15.98
N ALA A 24 -2.73 -5.47 -16.67
CA ALA A 24 -4.06 -5.48 -16.02
C ALA A 24 -4.37 -6.82 -15.34
N LEU A 25 -3.64 -7.89 -15.68
CA LEU A 25 -3.87 -9.23 -15.15
C LEU A 25 -3.33 -9.37 -13.71
N LEU A 26 -2.26 -8.71 -13.25
CA LEU A 26 -1.92 -8.77 -11.81
C LEU A 26 -3.04 -8.25 -10.88
N LEU A 27 -3.94 -7.41 -11.41
CA LEU A 27 -5.11 -6.85 -10.72
C LEU A 27 -6.45 -7.45 -11.20
N ASN A 28 -6.43 -8.36 -12.19
CA ASN A 28 -7.61 -9.07 -12.72
C ASN A 28 -7.41 -10.61 -12.88
N VAL A 29 -6.27 -11.19 -12.48
CA VAL A 29 -6.01 -12.64 -12.41
C VAL A 29 -6.58 -13.14 -11.11
N ALA A 30 -7.90 -13.08 -11.06
CA ALA A 30 -8.69 -13.93 -10.21
C ALA A 30 -9.96 -14.26 -10.97
N LYS A 31 -9.84 -15.07 -12.02
CA LYS A 31 -10.99 -15.86 -12.47
C LYS A 31 -11.30 -16.88 -11.37
N GLY A 32 -11.90 -16.42 -10.27
CA GLY A 32 -12.18 -17.24 -9.10
C GLY A 32 -12.46 -16.49 -7.79
N ALA A 33 -12.08 -15.21 -7.67
CA ALA A 33 -12.28 -14.45 -6.43
C ALA A 33 -13.61 -13.70 -6.42
N GLY A 34 -14.30 -13.69 -5.28
CA GLY A 34 -15.37 -12.72 -5.03
C GLY A 34 -14.88 -11.28 -5.24
N SER A 35 -15.79 -10.35 -5.56
CA SER A 35 -15.46 -8.92 -5.68
C SER A 35 -14.63 -8.47 -4.47
N TRP A 36 -13.51 -7.77 -4.69
CA TRP A 36 -12.65 -7.22 -3.64
C TRP A 36 -12.50 -5.72 -3.84
N GLY A 37 -12.12 -4.99 -2.80
CA GLY A 37 -11.80 -3.57 -2.88
C GLY A 37 -11.10 -3.08 -1.62
N TYR A 38 -10.75 -1.79 -1.60
CA TYR A 38 -10.04 -1.17 -0.47
C TYR A 38 -10.97 -0.53 0.56
N SER A 39 -12.26 -0.39 0.24
CA SER A 39 -13.21 0.22 1.16
C SER A 39 -13.54 -0.75 2.30
N PRO A 40 -13.62 -0.28 3.55
CA PRO A 40 -14.05 -1.11 4.67
C PRO A 40 -15.39 -1.80 4.40
N GLY A 41 -15.53 -3.03 4.88
CA GLY A 41 -16.73 -3.85 4.74
C GLY A 41 -16.43 -5.20 4.10
N ARG A 42 -17.47 -5.86 3.60
CA ARG A 42 -17.45 -7.26 3.13
C ARG A 42 -16.30 -7.59 2.18
N TYR A 43 -15.91 -6.63 1.34
CA TYR A 43 -14.91 -6.80 0.29
C TYR A 43 -13.58 -6.08 0.59
N GLY A 44 -13.47 -5.46 1.77
CA GLY A 44 -12.31 -4.70 2.23
C GLY A 44 -11.12 -5.58 2.64
N PRO A 45 -9.91 -5.00 2.78
CA PRO A 45 -8.68 -5.73 3.10
C PRO A 45 -8.75 -6.60 4.36
N GLU A 46 -9.53 -6.19 5.35
CA GLU A 46 -9.75 -6.94 6.59
C GLU A 46 -10.41 -8.31 6.36
N ASN A 47 -11.07 -8.50 5.22
CA ASN A 47 -11.76 -9.74 4.84
C ASN A 47 -11.07 -10.51 3.73
N TRP A 48 -9.96 -10.01 3.16
CA TRP A 48 -9.30 -10.69 2.04
C TRP A 48 -8.77 -12.07 2.39
N GLY A 49 -8.33 -12.31 3.63
CA GLY A 49 -7.95 -13.65 4.09
C GLY A 49 -9.13 -14.64 4.14
N VAL A 50 -10.37 -14.15 4.19
CA VAL A 50 -11.58 -14.99 4.12
C VAL A 50 -12.05 -15.15 2.67
N LEU A 51 -11.92 -14.08 1.85
CA LEU A 51 -12.32 -14.09 0.44
C LEU A 51 -11.36 -14.91 -0.43
N GLU A 52 -10.06 -14.79 -0.18
CA GLU A 52 -8.96 -15.47 -0.86
C GLU A 52 -8.11 -16.28 0.14
N PRO A 53 -8.69 -17.31 0.79
CA PRO A 53 -8.04 -18.01 1.90
C PRO A 53 -6.79 -18.78 1.48
N GLN A 54 -6.65 -19.12 0.19
CA GLN A 54 -5.49 -19.84 -0.31
C GLN A 54 -4.19 -19.05 -0.12
N TYR A 55 -4.25 -17.73 -0.24
CA TYR A 55 -3.06 -16.90 -0.37
C TYR A 55 -3.11 -15.65 0.53
N CYS A 56 -4.24 -14.93 0.60
CA CYS A 56 -4.34 -13.72 1.43
C CYS A 56 -4.38 -14.01 2.94
N ALA A 57 -4.62 -15.26 3.35
CA ALA A 57 -4.46 -15.73 4.74
C ALA A 57 -3.05 -16.24 5.05
N GLY A 58 -2.11 -16.08 4.11
CA GLY A 58 -0.71 -16.46 4.29
C GLY A 58 0.00 -15.71 5.42
N ARG A 59 1.16 -16.21 5.83
CA ARG A 59 1.92 -15.67 6.97
C ARG A 59 3.09 -14.77 6.53
N ALA A 60 3.44 -14.79 5.25
CA ALA A 60 4.46 -13.96 4.63
C ALA A 60 3.84 -12.83 3.78
N GLN A 61 2.78 -12.20 4.27
CA GLN A 61 2.05 -11.16 3.55
C GLN A 61 2.76 -9.79 3.57
N SER A 62 2.42 -8.95 2.60
CA SER A 62 2.86 -7.57 2.43
C SER A 62 1.64 -6.63 2.34
N PRO A 63 1.80 -5.33 2.64
CA PRO A 63 3.02 -4.63 3.08
C PRO A 63 3.33 -4.87 4.56
N ILE A 64 4.44 -4.30 5.07
CA ILE A 64 4.85 -4.39 6.49
C ILE A 64 5.38 -3.04 7.00
N ASP A 65 5.49 -2.90 8.32
CA ASP A 65 6.29 -1.83 8.95
C ASP A 65 7.78 -2.23 9.00
N LEU A 66 8.62 -1.40 8.40
CA LEU A 66 10.06 -1.54 8.30
C LEU A 66 10.70 -0.87 9.51
N VAL A 67 10.79 -1.62 10.61
CA VAL A 67 11.32 -1.10 11.87
C VAL A 67 12.86 -1.28 11.91
N TYR A 68 13.60 -0.17 11.87
CA TYR A 68 15.07 -0.14 11.86
C TYR A 68 15.68 -1.04 12.95
N ARG A 69 15.18 -0.93 14.19
CA ARG A 69 15.70 -1.66 15.36
C ARG A 69 15.61 -3.17 15.26
N THR A 70 14.67 -3.69 14.48
CA THR A 70 14.49 -5.14 14.28
C THR A 70 15.10 -5.63 12.98
N THR A 71 15.66 -4.73 12.16
CA THR A 71 16.29 -5.11 10.88
C THR A 71 17.72 -5.56 11.07
N VAL A 72 18.15 -6.51 10.23
CA VAL A 72 19.50 -7.05 10.23
C VAL A 72 20.31 -6.37 9.12
N LYS A 73 21.45 -5.76 9.48
CA LYS A 73 22.37 -5.22 8.47
C LYS A 73 22.91 -6.37 7.61
N ARG A 74 22.89 -6.18 6.29
CA ARG A 74 23.51 -7.10 5.34
C ARG A 74 24.12 -6.33 4.17
N THR A 75 25.32 -6.73 3.79
CA THR A 75 25.95 -6.20 2.58
C THR A 75 25.38 -6.91 1.35
N TYR A 76 25.08 -6.14 0.31
CA TYR A 76 24.56 -6.62 -0.95
C TYR A 76 25.48 -6.19 -2.10
N PRO A 77 25.59 -6.99 -3.18
CA PRO A 77 26.19 -6.51 -4.41
C PRO A 77 25.36 -5.35 -4.97
N ALA A 78 25.98 -4.51 -5.80
CA ALA A 78 25.27 -3.42 -6.47
C ALA A 78 24.12 -3.97 -7.35
N PHE A 79 23.07 -3.17 -7.51
CA PHE A 79 22.06 -3.43 -8.52
C PHE A 79 22.62 -3.14 -9.91
N THR A 80 22.11 -3.89 -10.90
CA THR A 80 22.20 -3.52 -12.31
C THR A 80 20.82 -3.11 -12.78
N PHE A 81 20.65 -1.83 -13.15
CA PHE A 81 19.41 -1.30 -13.72
C PHE A 81 19.58 -1.13 -15.23
N ALA A 82 19.22 -2.14 -16.02
CA ALA A 82 19.38 -2.07 -17.46
C ALA A 82 18.21 -1.31 -18.10
N GLY A 83 18.50 -0.33 -18.95
CA GLY A 83 17.50 0.45 -19.71
C GLY A 83 16.91 1.63 -18.95
N TYR A 84 17.06 1.72 -17.62
CA TYR A 84 16.42 2.75 -16.79
C TYR A 84 16.81 4.19 -17.16
N ASN A 85 18.01 4.37 -17.71
CA ASN A 85 18.55 5.64 -18.20
C ASN A 85 18.12 5.99 -19.63
N THR A 86 17.40 5.09 -20.31
CA THR A 86 16.94 5.30 -21.69
C THR A 86 15.44 5.56 -21.73
N VAL A 87 15.00 6.34 -22.71
CA VAL A 87 13.57 6.57 -22.98
C VAL A 87 12.99 5.28 -23.55
N PRO A 88 11.85 4.77 -23.02
CA PRO A 88 11.28 3.51 -23.48
C PRO A 88 10.99 3.54 -24.96
N THR A 89 11.45 2.51 -25.66
CA THR A 89 11.19 2.28 -27.09
C THR A 89 10.10 1.24 -27.31
N ASP A 90 9.58 0.63 -26.24
CA ASP A 90 8.43 -0.27 -26.21
C ASP A 90 7.32 0.26 -27.13
N ALA A 91 6.85 -0.57 -28.05
CA ALA A 91 5.82 -0.13 -28.98
C ALA A 91 4.52 0.18 -28.22
N ASN A 92 4.27 -0.48 -27.09
CA ASN A 92 3.11 -0.32 -26.22
C ASN A 92 3.55 0.01 -24.78
N LEU A 93 3.98 1.26 -24.57
CA LEU A 93 4.06 1.86 -23.23
C LEU A 93 2.71 2.50 -22.91
N GLU A 94 1.97 1.94 -21.96
CA GLU A 94 0.55 2.30 -21.79
C GLU A 94 0.21 2.72 -20.37
N LEU A 95 -0.45 3.87 -20.22
CA LEU A 95 -1.16 4.22 -19.00
C LEU A 95 -2.34 3.27 -18.81
N PHE A 96 -2.56 2.85 -17.57
CA PHE A 96 -3.72 2.04 -17.22
C PHE A 96 -4.37 2.52 -15.92
N ASN A 97 -5.66 2.21 -15.81
CA ASN A 97 -6.39 2.21 -14.55
C ASN A 97 -7.14 0.88 -14.44
N SER A 98 -6.65 0.00 -13.56
CA SER A 98 -7.25 -1.33 -13.37
C SER A 98 -8.59 -1.28 -12.63
N GLY A 99 -8.94 -0.11 -12.08
CA GLY A 99 -9.99 0.05 -11.10
C GLY A 99 -9.52 -0.12 -9.66
N TYR A 100 -8.26 -0.50 -9.44
CA TYR A 100 -7.65 -0.63 -8.10
C TYR A 100 -6.27 0.03 -8.01
N ALA A 101 -5.63 0.32 -9.14
CA ALA A 101 -4.39 1.06 -9.22
C ALA A 101 -4.29 1.79 -10.56
N PHE A 102 -3.52 2.88 -10.55
CA PHE A 102 -3.10 3.61 -11.74
C PHE A 102 -1.60 3.40 -11.95
N GLY A 103 -1.18 3.27 -13.21
CA GLY A 103 0.22 3.00 -13.51
C GLY A 103 0.54 2.96 -15.00
N VAL A 104 1.70 2.39 -15.31
CA VAL A 104 2.22 2.22 -16.67
C VAL A 104 2.60 0.78 -16.93
N ASN A 105 2.11 0.22 -18.03
CA ASN A 105 2.48 -1.10 -18.53
C ASN A 105 3.63 -1.00 -19.53
N PHE A 106 4.55 -1.94 -19.42
CA PHE A 106 5.66 -2.17 -20.35
C PHE A 106 5.37 -3.42 -21.17
N GLU A 107 6.10 -3.59 -22.28
CA GLU A 107 5.93 -4.77 -23.11
C GLU A 107 6.53 -6.03 -22.45
N PRO A 108 5.99 -7.23 -22.73
CA PRO A 108 6.53 -8.47 -22.15
C PRO A 108 8.02 -8.72 -22.45
N ASN A 109 8.51 -8.20 -23.59
CA ASN A 109 9.91 -8.28 -24.03
C ASN A 109 10.68 -6.97 -23.81
N SER A 110 10.20 -6.12 -22.90
CA SER A 110 10.83 -4.85 -22.57
C SER A 110 12.32 -5.03 -22.22
N ALA A 111 13.15 -4.09 -22.65
CA ALA A 111 14.59 -4.11 -22.39
C ALA A 111 14.92 -3.79 -20.91
N TYR A 112 13.95 -3.23 -20.19
CA TYR A 112 14.04 -2.77 -18.81
C TYR A 112 14.09 -3.94 -17.86
N ARG A 113 15.20 -4.07 -17.13
CA ARG A 113 15.40 -5.17 -16.18
C ARG A 113 16.28 -4.77 -15.02
N VAL A 114 16.12 -5.49 -13.92
CA VAL A 114 16.98 -5.38 -12.74
C VAL A 114 17.68 -6.72 -12.48
N GLY A 115 18.92 -6.64 -12.01
CA GLY A 115 19.71 -7.76 -11.51
C GLY A 115 20.61 -7.32 -10.36
N GLY A 116 21.38 -8.22 -9.77
CA GLY A 116 22.20 -7.90 -8.60
C GLY A 116 21.37 -7.51 -7.38
N GLY A 117 21.92 -6.67 -6.48
CA GLY A 117 21.23 -6.26 -5.25
C GLY A 117 20.88 -7.42 -4.30
N GLY A 118 21.47 -8.60 -4.51
CA GLY A 118 21.13 -9.86 -3.84
C GLY A 118 19.76 -10.42 -4.19
N LEU A 119 19.19 -10.07 -5.35
CA LEU A 119 18.04 -10.79 -5.91
C LEU A 119 18.45 -12.22 -6.33
N PRO A 120 17.55 -13.22 -6.27
CA PRO A 120 17.85 -14.60 -6.65
C PRO A 120 17.78 -14.81 -8.18
N GLY A 121 18.43 -13.93 -8.94
CA GLY A 121 18.49 -13.90 -10.41
C GLY A 121 18.99 -12.54 -10.91
N ASP A 122 19.42 -12.47 -12.16
CA ASP A 122 19.99 -11.25 -12.75
C ASP A 122 19.14 -10.67 -13.90
N ASN A 123 18.02 -11.32 -14.21
CA ASN A 123 17.14 -10.96 -15.32
C ASN A 123 15.69 -10.79 -14.87
N TYR A 124 15.47 -9.87 -13.94
CA TYR A 124 14.11 -9.49 -13.56
C TYR A 124 13.57 -8.43 -14.52
N ARG A 125 12.66 -8.82 -15.42
CA ARG A 125 12.11 -7.92 -16.45
C ARG A 125 10.96 -7.09 -15.90
N LEU A 126 10.98 -5.79 -16.18
CA LEU A 126 9.93 -4.88 -15.75
C LEU A 126 8.63 -5.17 -16.54
N ALA A 127 7.55 -5.40 -15.81
CA ALA A 127 6.22 -5.59 -16.40
C ALA A 127 5.39 -4.31 -16.34
N GLN A 128 5.42 -3.64 -15.19
CA GLN A 128 4.63 -2.44 -14.94
C GLN A 128 5.20 -1.68 -13.74
N PHE A 129 4.79 -0.42 -13.61
CA PHE A 129 4.74 0.21 -12.29
C PHE A 129 3.35 0.75 -11.99
N HIS A 130 3.05 0.93 -10.71
CA HIS A 130 1.79 1.51 -10.24
C HIS A 130 1.97 2.29 -8.94
N LEU A 131 0.95 3.09 -8.63
CA LEU A 131 0.93 4.02 -7.51
C LEU A 131 -0.14 3.65 -6.48
N HIS A 132 0.20 3.87 -5.21
CA HIS A 132 -0.69 3.81 -4.05
C HIS A 132 -0.73 5.18 -3.37
N TRP A 133 -1.91 5.64 -2.97
CA TRP A 133 -2.10 6.92 -2.33
C TRP A 133 -3.39 6.95 -1.48
N SER A 134 -3.53 8.01 -0.68
CA SER A 134 -4.66 8.20 0.24
C SER A 134 -5.81 9.04 -0.34
N PHE A 135 -6.64 9.60 0.52
CA PHE A 135 -7.63 10.61 0.13
C PHE A 135 -7.10 12.02 0.40
N LEU A 136 -7.75 13.03 -0.19
CA LEU A 136 -7.25 14.41 -0.17
C LEU A 136 -7.03 14.95 1.25
N ASP A 137 -7.98 14.70 2.15
CA ASP A 137 -7.93 15.16 3.55
C ASP A 137 -6.87 14.42 4.39
N ASN A 138 -6.29 13.33 3.86
CA ASN A 138 -5.23 12.56 4.49
C ASN A 138 -4.10 12.23 3.50
N MET A 139 -3.77 13.17 2.60
CA MET A 139 -2.80 12.93 1.52
C MET A 139 -1.39 12.63 2.02
N GLY A 140 -1.10 12.82 3.31
CA GLY A 140 0.18 12.50 3.94
C GLY A 140 0.37 11.03 4.31
N ALA A 141 -0.68 10.19 4.23
CA ALA A 141 -0.65 8.80 4.68
C ALA A 141 -1.30 7.86 3.65
N GLY A 142 -0.59 7.61 2.55
CA GLY A 142 -1.03 6.81 1.41
C GLY A 142 -0.07 5.72 0.94
N SER A 143 1.10 5.57 1.57
CA SER A 143 1.99 4.44 1.31
C SER A 143 1.42 3.13 1.86
N GLU A 144 1.82 2.01 1.24
CA GLU A 144 1.48 0.67 1.72
C GLU A 144 2.45 0.24 2.83
N HIS A 145 3.75 0.32 2.56
CA HIS A 145 4.77 0.15 3.57
C HIS A 145 4.76 1.30 4.57
N VAL A 146 5.26 0.99 5.74
CA VAL A 146 5.47 1.93 6.84
C VAL A 146 6.95 1.86 7.19
N LEU A 147 7.55 2.99 7.56
CA LEU A 147 8.95 3.05 7.97
C LEU A 147 9.00 3.56 9.41
N ASN A 148 9.30 2.67 10.36
CA ASN A 148 9.38 3.03 11.78
C ASN A 148 8.07 3.67 12.31
N GLY A 149 6.93 3.16 11.86
CA GLY A 149 5.60 3.72 12.17
C GLY A 149 5.21 4.95 11.33
N GLN A 150 6.09 5.48 10.48
CA GLN A 150 5.79 6.59 9.58
C GLN A 150 5.19 6.11 8.26
N ILE A 151 4.05 6.68 7.89
CA ILE A 151 3.39 6.50 6.59
C ILE A 151 3.77 7.69 5.70
N TYR A 152 3.98 7.43 4.41
CA TYR A 152 4.32 8.44 3.42
C TYR A 152 3.10 8.83 2.57
N PRO A 153 3.11 10.02 1.93
CA PRO A 153 2.02 10.49 1.08
C PRO A 153 1.53 9.51 0.00
N ALA A 154 2.46 8.80 -0.63
CA ALA A 154 2.18 7.78 -1.63
C ALA A 154 3.32 6.75 -1.70
N GLU A 155 3.11 5.69 -2.46
CA GLU A 155 4.13 4.68 -2.74
C GLU A 155 4.05 4.21 -4.18
N LEU A 156 5.21 3.98 -4.78
CA LEU A 156 5.34 3.51 -6.16
C LEU A 156 5.98 2.13 -6.16
N HIS A 157 5.37 1.21 -6.90
CA HIS A 157 5.84 -0.17 -7.06
C HIS A 157 6.26 -0.42 -8.50
N LEU A 158 7.53 -0.77 -8.74
CA LEU A 158 7.97 -1.37 -10.01
C LEU A 158 7.94 -2.89 -9.88
N VAL A 159 7.08 -3.53 -10.66
CA VAL A 159 6.90 -4.99 -10.65
C VAL A 159 7.73 -5.63 -11.74
N HIS A 160 8.65 -6.49 -11.33
CA HIS A 160 9.46 -7.30 -12.22
C HIS A 160 9.21 -8.79 -12.00
N TRP A 161 9.37 -9.58 -13.06
CA TRP A 161 9.29 -11.04 -13.00
C TRP A 161 10.64 -11.66 -13.39
N ASN A 162 10.98 -12.77 -12.74
CA ASN A 162 12.25 -13.46 -12.96
C ASN A 162 12.23 -14.22 -14.30
N ALA A 163 12.82 -13.62 -15.33
CA ALA A 163 12.87 -14.21 -16.67
C ALA A 163 13.92 -15.31 -16.83
N ASP A 164 14.72 -15.57 -15.80
CA ASP A 164 15.59 -16.75 -15.74
C ASP A 164 14.82 -18.01 -15.33
N GLN A 165 13.70 -17.85 -14.62
CA GLN A 165 12.93 -18.97 -14.04
C GLN A 165 11.52 -19.15 -14.62
N HIS A 166 10.95 -18.10 -15.21
CA HIS A 166 9.57 -18.10 -15.68
C HIS A 166 9.49 -17.73 -17.16
N SER A 167 8.39 -18.09 -17.82
CA SER A 167 8.18 -17.73 -19.24
C SER A 167 7.59 -16.34 -19.42
N ASP A 168 6.78 -15.89 -18.46
CA ASP A 168 6.11 -14.60 -18.43
C ASP A 168 5.64 -14.26 -17.02
N LEU A 169 5.04 -13.07 -16.86
CA LEU A 169 4.53 -12.58 -15.58
C LEU A 169 3.46 -13.49 -14.96
N MET A 170 2.62 -14.13 -15.77
CA MET A 170 1.53 -14.99 -15.25
C MET A 170 2.08 -16.27 -14.67
N ASP A 171 3.06 -16.87 -15.34
CA ASP A 171 3.79 -18.02 -14.83
C ASP A 171 4.55 -17.66 -13.53
N ALA A 172 5.13 -16.47 -13.43
CA ALA A 172 5.81 -16.01 -12.22
C ALA A 172 4.86 -15.77 -11.02
N VAL A 173 3.56 -15.57 -11.25
CA VAL A 173 2.58 -15.31 -10.18
C VAL A 173 1.87 -16.59 -9.75
N GLY A 174 1.35 -17.34 -10.72
CA GLY A 174 0.46 -18.48 -10.49
C GLY A 174 0.91 -19.77 -11.15
N GLY A 175 2.13 -19.81 -11.69
CA GLY A 175 2.72 -21.02 -12.25
C GLY A 175 3.01 -22.08 -11.18
N LYS A 176 3.39 -23.28 -11.62
CA LYS A 176 3.61 -24.43 -10.72
C LYS A 176 4.87 -24.32 -9.87
N ASN A 177 5.84 -23.51 -10.30
CA ASN A 177 7.18 -23.43 -9.71
C ASN A 177 7.45 -22.06 -9.08
N THR A 178 6.42 -21.41 -8.54
CA THR A 178 6.55 -20.08 -7.94
C THR A 178 7.18 -20.14 -6.54
N ASN A 179 7.92 -19.08 -6.21
CA ASN A 179 8.61 -18.90 -4.95
C ASN A 179 8.79 -17.39 -4.68
N HIS A 180 9.28 -16.99 -3.51
CA HIS A 180 9.52 -15.57 -3.21
C HIS A 180 10.46 -14.86 -4.20
N GLY A 181 11.28 -15.58 -4.96
CA GLY A 181 12.13 -15.04 -6.02
C GLY A 181 11.47 -14.94 -7.39
N SER A 182 10.21 -15.37 -7.55
CA SER A 182 9.52 -15.33 -8.85
C SER A 182 9.22 -13.89 -9.29
N LEU A 183 8.90 -13.01 -8.34
CA LEU A 183 8.79 -11.57 -8.57
C LEU A 183 9.82 -10.79 -7.75
N ALA A 184 10.33 -9.70 -8.33
CA ALA A 184 11.03 -8.66 -7.60
C ALA A 184 10.22 -7.38 -7.69
N VAL A 185 9.75 -6.88 -6.55
CA VAL A 185 9.04 -5.58 -6.51
C VAL A 185 9.94 -4.57 -5.82
N LEU A 186 10.18 -3.46 -6.52
CA LEU A 186 10.91 -2.32 -6.00
C LEU A 186 9.89 -1.28 -5.52
N GLY A 187 9.86 -1.03 -4.21
CA GLY A 187 9.00 -0.04 -3.57
C GLY A 187 9.75 1.25 -3.30
N PHE A 188 9.12 2.37 -3.63
CA PHE A 188 9.66 3.71 -3.40
C PHE A 188 8.60 4.55 -2.70
N PHE A 189 8.94 5.05 -1.51
CA PHE A 189 8.12 6.06 -0.86
C PHE A 189 8.10 7.34 -1.68
N ILE A 190 6.93 7.97 -1.75
CA ILE A 190 6.76 9.29 -2.35
C ILE A 190 6.47 10.29 -1.24
N GLU A 191 7.23 11.38 -1.20
CA GLU A 191 7.03 12.50 -0.29
C GLU A 191 6.60 13.78 -1.01
N LEU A 192 6.07 14.73 -0.24
CA LEU A 192 5.69 16.04 -0.74
C LEU A 192 6.90 16.97 -0.73
N GLY A 193 7.33 17.39 -1.91
CA GLY A 193 8.35 18.41 -2.11
C GLY A 193 7.78 19.77 -2.51
N ASN A 194 8.68 20.74 -2.67
CA ASN A 194 8.35 22.13 -2.99
C ASN A 194 8.14 22.40 -4.49
N SER A 195 8.44 21.43 -5.35
CA SER A 195 8.38 21.58 -6.80
C SER A 195 7.74 20.38 -7.48
N ASP A 196 7.15 20.62 -8.64
CA ASP A 196 6.66 19.54 -9.51
C ASP A 196 7.83 18.67 -9.97
N ASN A 197 7.61 17.36 -10.01
CA ASN A 197 8.52 16.39 -10.61
C ASN A 197 8.18 16.21 -12.09
N PRO A 198 9.03 16.65 -13.03
CA PRO A 198 8.74 16.59 -14.47
C PRO A 198 8.47 15.17 -14.99
N ALA A 199 9.00 14.12 -14.35
CA ALA A 199 8.79 12.74 -14.78
C ALA A 199 7.34 12.27 -14.60
N PHE A 200 6.56 12.94 -13.73
CA PHE A 200 5.13 12.65 -13.55
C PHE A 200 4.20 13.38 -14.53
N GLU A 201 4.69 14.43 -15.20
CA GLU A 201 3.87 15.25 -16.10
C GLU A 201 3.25 14.47 -17.26
N PRO A 202 3.94 13.52 -17.92
CA PRO A 202 3.32 12.70 -18.96
C PRO A 202 2.10 11.92 -18.48
N MET A 203 2.16 11.36 -17.27
CA MET A 203 1.04 10.63 -16.67
C MET A 203 -0.13 11.57 -16.37
N LEU A 204 0.16 12.75 -15.82
CA LEU A 204 -0.84 13.76 -15.49
C LEU A 204 -1.51 14.37 -16.73
N LYS A 205 -0.74 14.60 -17.80
CA LYS A 205 -1.23 15.12 -19.08
C LYS A 205 -2.32 14.24 -19.69
N TYR A 206 -2.20 12.92 -19.51
CA TYR A 206 -3.10 11.93 -20.10
C TYR A 206 -4.02 11.24 -19.09
N VAL A 207 -4.00 11.66 -17.82
CA VAL A 207 -4.77 11.04 -16.72
C VAL A 207 -6.26 10.89 -17.06
N ALA A 208 -6.86 11.89 -17.73
CA ALA A 208 -8.27 11.89 -18.11
C ALA A 208 -8.64 10.75 -19.09
N LYS A 209 -7.68 10.28 -19.91
CA LYS A 209 -7.88 9.20 -20.89
C LYS A 209 -8.09 7.84 -20.22
N VAL A 210 -7.61 7.69 -18.99
CA VAL A 210 -7.71 6.46 -18.18
C VAL A 210 -8.29 6.74 -16.79
N SER A 211 -9.16 7.74 -16.70
CA SER A 211 -9.70 8.22 -15.41
C SER A 211 -10.49 7.15 -14.65
N HIS A 212 -11.20 6.26 -15.35
CA HIS A 212 -12.08 5.27 -14.72
C HIS A 212 -11.50 3.85 -14.80
N GLY A 213 -11.72 3.08 -13.74
CA GLY A 213 -11.32 1.68 -13.70
C GLY A 213 -11.97 0.85 -14.79
N GLY A 214 -11.16 0.09 -15.54
CA GLY A 214 -11.62 -0.71 -16.66
C GLY A 214 -11.76 0.05 -17.98
N SER A 215 -11.41 1.34 -18.02
CA SER A 215 -11.20 2.04 -19.28
C SER A 215 -10.09 1.35 -20.10
N PRO A 216 -10.14 1.42 -21.45
CA PRO A 216 -9.04 0.97 -22.28
C PRO A 216 -7.73 1.66 -21.87
N ASN A 217 -6.65 0.90 -21.91
CA ASN A 217 -5.31 1.46 -21.70
C ASN A 217 -5.02 2.56 -22.73
N PHE A 218 -4.22 3.55 -22.34
CA PHE A 218 -3.82 4.66 -23.21
C PHE A 218 -2.33 4.59 -23.52
N LYS A 219 -1.99 4.38 -24.79
CA LYS A 219 -0.62 4.38 -25.27
C LYS A 219 0.01 5.77 -25.18
N LEU A 220 1.11 5.89 -24.44
CA LEU A 220 1.87 7.13 -24.30
C LEU A 220 2.55 7.51 -25.63
N PRO A 221 2.35 8.74 -26.12
CA PRO A 221 3.07 9.25 -27.29
C PRO A 221 4.58 9.27 -27.07
N ASN A 222 5.37 8.94 -28.10
CA ASN A 222 6.82 8.89 -28.01
C ASN A 222 7.46 10.20 -27.53
N ALA A 223 6.89 11.34 -27.93
CA ALA A 223 7.37 12.67 -27.55
C ALA A 223 7.19 13.02 -26.07
N ASP A 224 6.30 12.30 -25.36
CA ASP A 224 5.99 12.54 -23.94
C ASP A 224 6.52 11.41 -23.05
N ARG A 225 7.41 10.54 -23.54
CA ARG A 225 7.98 9.46 -22.71
C ARG A 225 9.06 9.98 -21.76
N PHE A 226 9.26 9.27 -20.66
CA PHE A 226 10.22 9.60 -19.60
C PHE A 226 11.15 8.41 -19.33
N THR A 227 12.34 8.68 -18.80
CA THR A 227 13.25 7.63 -18.30
C THR A 227 12.84 7.23 -16.88
N LEU A 228 13.10 5.98 -16.48
CA LEU A 228 12.87 5.58 -15.09
C LEU A 228 13.83 6.28 -14.14
N ASP A 229 15.06 6.61 -14.58
CA ASP A 229 16.00 7.37 -13.76
C ASP A 229 15.52 8.79 -13.44
N ASN A 230 14.69 9.41 -14.30
CA ASN A 230 14.08 10.70 -13.97
C ASN A 230 12.91 10.57 -12.99
N LEU A 231 12.29 9.38 -12.93
CA LEU A 231 11.17 9.08 -12.04
C LEU A 231 11.64 8.72 -10.63
N LEU A 232 12.76 8.01 -10.53
CA LEU A 232 13.25 7.39 -9.31
C LEU A 232 14.33 8.23 -8.62
N PRO A 233 14.61 8.00 -7.32
CA PRO A 233 15.72 8.64 -6.64
C PRO A 233 17.05 8.27 -7.31
N PRO A 234 18.02 9.20 -7.41
CA PRO A 234 19.29 8.96 -8.10
C PRO A 234 20.12 7.87 -7.41
N ASP A 235 20.20 7.93 -6.08
CA ASP A 235 20.88 6.92 -5.27
C ASP A 235 19.91 5.81 -4.89
N ARG A 236 20.31 4.57 -5.22
CA ARG A 236 19.50 3.35 -5.01
C ARG A 236 20.31 2.29 -4.28
N ILE A 237 20.98 2.72 -3.22
CA ILE A 237 21.88 1.88 -2.41
C ILE A 237 21.32 1.60 -1.02
N ASN A 238 20.43 2.46 -0.51
CA ASN A 238 19.82 2.33 0.81
C ASN A 238 18.43 1.69 0.69
N PHE A 239 18.31 0.43 1.06
CA PHE A 239 17.06 -0.30 0.95
C PHE A 239 16.89 -1.35 2.04
N PHE A 240 15.63 -1.74 2.22
CA PHE A 240 15.23 -2.90 2.98
C PHE A 240 14.91 -4.07 2.05
N ARG A 241 15.19 -5.29 2.50
CA ARG A 241 14.96 -6.53 1.74
C ARG A 241 14.20 -7.54 2.61
N TYR A 242 13.10 -8.07 2.08
CA TYR A 242 12.36 -9.16 2.72
C TYR A 242 11.56 -9.99 1.71
N ASN A 243 11.17 -11.19 2.14
CA ASN A 243 10.26 -12.06 1.39
C ASN A 243 8.82 -11.77 1.79
N GLY A 244 7.98 -11.51 0.80
CA GLY A 244 6.61 -11.06 0.99
C GLY A 244 5.65 -11.55 -0.08
N SER A 245 4.56 -10.81 -0.23
CA SER A 245 3.47 -11.12 -1.13
C SER A 245 3.14 -9.98 -2.09
N LEU A 246 2.26 -10.25 -3.05
CA LEU A 246 1.45 -9.21 -3.66
C LEU A 246 0.61 -8.50 -2.57
N THR A 247 0.41 -7.20 -2.71
CA THR A 247 -0.39 -6.38 -1.77
C THR A 247 -1.86 -6.25 -2.18
N THR A 248 -2.25 -6.95 -3.25
CA THR A 248 -3.62 -7.06 -3.73
C THR A 248 -3.99 -8.53 -3.94
N PRO A 249 -5.27 -8.90 -3.88
CA PRO A 249 -5.72 -10.24 -4.24
C PRO A 249 -5.22 -10.64 -5.64
N THR A 250 -4.65 -11.83 -5.81
CA THR A 250 -4.73 -12.98 -4.89
C THR A 250 -3.68 -13.03 -3.77
N CYS A 251 -2.85 -12.02 -3.54
CA CYS A 251 -1.89 -11.97 -2.41
C CYS A 251 -0.81 -13.08 -2.38
N ASN A 252 -0.41 -13.59 -3.55
CA ASN A 252 0.58 -14.65 -3.66
C ASN A 252 1.90 -14.28 -2.97
N GLU A 253 2.43 -15.19 -2.14
CA GLU A 253 3.68 -15.05 -1.40
C GLU A 253 4.90 -15.37 -2.28
N VAL A 254 5.03 -14.62 -3.38
CA VAL A 254 5.99 -14.87 -4.48
C VAL A 254 6.94 -13.70 -4.72
N VAL A 255 6.96 -12.72 -3.82
CA VAL A 255 7.66 -11.45 -4.00
C VAL A 255 8.90 -11.35 -3.12
N THR A 256 10.02 -10.98 -3.73
CA THR A 256 11.21 -10.48 -3.04
C THR A 256 11.14 -8.96 -3.09
N TRP A 257 10.78 -8.37 -1.96
CA TRP A 257 10.62 -6.93 -1.82
C TRP A 257 11.96 -6.24 -1.64
N THR A 258 12.13 -5.13 -2.36
CA THR A 258 13.19 -4.15 -2.09
C THR A 258 12.51 -2.80 -1.89
N VAL A 259 12.49 -2.29 -0.65
CA VAL A 259 11.87 -0.99 -0.34
C VAL A 259 12.99 0.01 -0.11
N PHE A 260 13.11 1.00 -0.99
CA PHE A 260 14.16 2.02 -0.91
C PHE A 260 13.84 3.03 0.20
N LYS A 261 14.88 3.43 0.93
CA LYS A 261 14.78 4.47 1.97
C LYS A 261 14.68 5.85 1.35
N ASP A 262 15.45 6.09 0.28
CA ASP A 262 15.44 7.36 -0.44
C ASP A 262 14.11 7.52 -1.21
N THR A 263 13.57 8.73 -1.15
CA THR A 263 12.18 9.06 -1.53
C THR A 263 12.10 9.68 -2.92
N ILE A 264 10.97 9.45 -3.60
CA ILE A 264 10.57 10.23 -4.76
C ILE A 264 9.86 11.49 -4.26
N SER A 265 10.31 12.66 -4.67
CA SER A 265 9.63 13.92 -4.35
C SER A 265 8.66 14.30 -5.47
N ILE A 266 7.42 14.63 -5.13
CA ILE A 266 6.42 15.27 -6.02
C ILE A 266 5.75 16.45 -5.31
N SER A 267 5.12 17.37 -6.03
CA SER A 267 4.38 18.45 -5.38
C SER A 267 3.01 17.99 -4.87
N SER A 268 2.46 18.72 -3.88
CA SER A 268 1.07 18.56 -3.44
C SER A 268 0.06 18.73 -4.60
N ASN A 269 0.36 19.61 -5.56
CA ASN A 269 -0.48 19.81 -6.75
C ASN A 269 -0.51 18.56 -7.64
N GLN A 270 0.62 17.90 -7.85
CA GLN A 270 0.70 16.67 -8.64
C GLN A 270 -0.06 15.53 -7.97
N LEU A 271 0.14 15.31 -6.66
CA LEU A 271 -0.59 14.27 -5.94
C LEU A 271 -2.11 14.53 -5.94
N THR A 272 -2.51 15.78 -5.73
CA THR A 272 -3.93 16.20 -5.77
C THR A 272 -4.56 15.93 -7.14
N LYS A 273 -3.82 16.11 -8.25
CA LYS A 273 -4.32 15.79 -9.59
C LYS A 273 -4.59 14.29 -9.74
N PHE A 274 -3.74 13.41 -9.23
CA PHE A 274 -4.03 11.96 -9.24
C PHE A 274 -5.29 11.65 -8.43
N ILE A 275 -5.36 12.11 -7.18
CA ILE A 275 -6.49 11.86 -6.25
C ILE A 275 -7.82 12.33 -6.85
N ASN A 276 -7.84 13.45 -7.58
CA ASN A 276 -9.07 14.03 -8.10
C ASN A 276 -9.51 13.47 -9.45
N ASN A 277 -8.62 12.85 -10.23
CA ASN A 277 -8.91 12.44 -11.60
C ASN A 277 -8.98 10.92 -11.82
N ILE A 278 -8.58 10.12 -10.83
CA ILE A 278 -8.66 8.66 -10.89
C ILE A 278 -9.85 8.15 -10.07
N TYR A 279 -10.61 7.24 -10.67
CA TYR A 279 -11.81 6.62 -10.12
C TYR A 279 -11.65 5.10 -10.09
N TYR A 280 -12.25 4.45 -9.08
CA TYR A 280 -12.40 3.00 -9.04
C TYR A 280 -13.22 2.52 -10.24
N LYS A 281 -13.22 1.19 -10.48
CA LYS A 281 -14.16 0.59 -11.43
C LYS A 281 -15.59 0.88 -10.98
N ALA A 282 -16.38 1.49 -11.84
CA ALA A 282 -17.77 1.81 -11.52
C ALA A 282 -18.62 0.52 -11.50
N GLU A 283 -19.40 0.33 -10.44
CA GLU A 283 -20.44 -0.69 -10.44
C GLU A 283 -21.67 -0.18 -11.20
N PRO A 284 -22.41 -1.05 -11.91
CA PRO A 284 -23.61 -0.65 -12.65
C PRO A 284 -24.58 0.15 -11.78
N ASN A 285 -25.07 1.27 -12.31
CA ASN A 285 -26.03 2.15 -11.64
C ASN A 285 -25.54 2.79 -10.32
N THR A 286 -24.22 2.88 -10.10
CA THR A 286 -23.64 3.58 -8.95
C THR A 286 -22.86 4.83 -9.40
N PRO A 287 -22.84 5.91 -8.60
CA PRO A 287 -21.98 7.05 -8.88
C PRO A 287 -20.50 6.66 -8.92
N ALA A 288 -19.75 7.27 -9.85
CA ALA A 288 -18.30 7.07 -9.92
C ALA A 288 -17.64 7.46 -8.59
N LYS A 289 -16.88 6.53 -8.02
CA LYS A 289 -16.15 6.76 -6.76
C LYS A 289 -14.68 7.07 -7.08
N LYS A 290 -14.19 8.22 -6.61
CA LYS A 290 -12.76 8.55 -6.69
C LYS A 290 -11.93 7.47 -6.02
N MET A 291 -10.78 7.15 -6.60
CA MET A 291 -9.80 6.23 -6.04
C MET A 291 -9.09 6.90 -4.87
N GLN A 292 -9.80 6.93 -3.75
CA GLN A 292 -9.40 7.51 -2.49
C GLN A 292 -9.07 6.35 -1.56
N SER A 293 -7.78 6.13 -1.26
CA SER A 293 -7.23 4.98 -0.51
C SER A 293 -7.15 3.66 -1.29
N ASN A 294 -6.11 3.51 -2.10
CA ASN A 294 -5.86 2.26 -2.84
C ASN A 294 -4.67 1.46 -2.31
N PHE A 295 -4.53 1.38 -0.98
CA PHE A 295 -3.42 0.73 -0.29
C PHE A 295 -3.95 -0.26 0.76
N ARG A 296 -3.24 -1.37 0.94
CA ARG A 296 -3.52 -2.42 1.93
C ARG A 296 -2.88 -2.03 3.27
N PRO A 297 -3.56 -2.28 4.42
CA PRO A 297 -2.95 -2.09 5.73
C PRO A 297 -1.70 -2.97 5.93
N PRO A 298 -0.73 -2.55 6.77
CA PRO A 298 0.43 -3.36 7.12
C PRO A 298 0.04 -4.73 7.72
N GLN A 299 0.78 -5.76 7.31
CA GLN A 299 0.57 -7.14 7.70
C GLN A 299 1.58 -7.56 8.78
N PRO A 300 1.25 -8.53 9.64
CA PRO A 300 2.18 -8.99 10.66
C PRO A 300 3.47 -9.58 10.06
N LEU A 301 4.61 -9.30 10.69
CA LEU A 301 5.91 -9.79 10.23
C LEU A 301 6.05 -11.32 10.38
N ASN A 302 5.35 -11.93 11.35
CA ASN A 302 5.27 -13.38 11.56
C ASN A 302 6.64 -14.09 11.65
N GLY A 303 7.62 -13.45 12.28
CA GLY A 303 8.96 -14.03 12.48
C GLY A 303 9.89 -13.95 11.26
N ARG A 304 9.45 -13.35 10.15
CA ARG A 304 10.33 -13.07 9.01
C ARG A 304 11.42 -12.07 9.41
N THR A 305 12.59 -12.21 8.81
CA THR A 305 13.68 -11.24 8.97
C THR A 305 13.61 -10.20 7.87
N VAL A 306 13.72 -8.93 8.25
CA VAL A 306 13.94 -7.82 7.31
C VAL A 306 15.40 -7.45 7.35
N TYR A 307 16.03 -7.37 6.19
CA TYR A 307 17.42 -6.95 6.05
C TYR A 307 17.50 -5.49 5.60
N ARG A 308 18.59 -4.80 5.92
CA ARG A 308 18.91 -3.45 5.42
C ARG A 308 20.32 -3.41 4.81
N SER A 309 20.49 -2.63 3.75
CA SER A 309 21.77 -2.50 3.03
C SER A 309 22.72 -1.44 3.59
N PHE A 310 22.24 -0.57 4.48
CA PHE A 310 22.94 0.61 4.99
C PHE A 310 23.10 0.56 6.50
N ASP A 311 24.00 1.37 7.04
CA ASP A 311 24.14 1.58 8.49
C ASP A 311 23.04 2.51 9.02
N ASP A 312 22.50 2.16 10.18
CA ASP A 312 21.50 3.01 10.81
C ASP A 312 22.16 4.03 11.75
N ALA A 313 22.17 5.31 11.36
CA ALA A 313 22.60 6.40 12.22
C ALA A 313 21.63 6.61 13.42
N ALA A 314 20.36 6.20 13.33
CA ALA A 314 19.37 6.28 14.41
C ALA A 314 19.55 5.21 15.49
N LEU A 315 20.33 4.15 15.24
CA LEU A 315 20.80 3.22 16.29
C LEU A 315 21.94 3.81 17.13
N ASN A 316 22.64 4.82 16.61
CA ASN A 316 23.78 5.45 17.30
C ASN A 316 23.37 6.61 18.22
N VAL A 317 22.07 6.93 18.30
CA VAL A 317 21.54 7.86 19.30
C VAL A 317 21.26 7.07 20.57
N ALA A 318 22.09 7.25 21.59
CA ALA A 318 21.84 6.72 22.92
C ALA A 318 20.41 7.08 23.37
N PRO A 319 19.68 6.18 24.05
CA PRO A 319 18.39 6.55 24.62
C PRO A 319 18.58 7.79 25.49
N ARG A 320 17.82 8.85 25.22
CA ARG A 320 17.85 10.06 26.03
C ARG A 320 17.49 9.64 27.46
N PRO A 321 18.32 9.94 28.48
CA PRO A 321 17.97 9.61 29.86
C PRO A 321 16.64 10.29 30.21
N PRO A 322 15.75 9.63 30.98
CA PRO A 322 14.50 10.24 31.38
C PRO A 322 14.80 11.44 32.28
N GLY A 323 14.45 12.66 31.84
CA GLY A 323 14.32 13.80 32.77
C GLY A 323 15.28 14.99 32.66
N GLN A 324 15.95 15.25 31.53
CA GLN A 324 16.58 16.57 31.32
C GLN A 324 15.77 17.46 30.38
N ALA A 325 15.13 18.48 30.97
CA ALA A 325 14.52 19.59 30.25
C ALA A 325 15.60 20.42 29.54
N VAL A 326 15.39 20.72 28.26
CA VAL A 326 16.27 21.59 27.48
C VAL A 326 15.95 23.04 27.84
N ASN A 327 16.97 23.81 28.22
CA ASN A 327 16.86 25.25 28.45
C ASN A 327 16.91 25.98 27.11
N THR A 328 15.77 26.51 26.65
CA THR A 328 15.65 27.23 25.37
C THR A 328 15.67 28.74 25.59
N SER A 329 16.85 29.35 25.53
CA SER A 329 17.00 30.79 25.34
C SER A 329 18.08 31.06 24.30
N ASN A 330 17.67 31.64 23.16
CA ASN A 330 18.48 32.18 22.04
C ASN A 330 18.52 31.40 20.72
N HIS A 331 17.37 30.91 20.23
CA HIS A 331 17.15 30.75 18.79
C HIS A 331 15.77 31.30 18.39
N PRO A 332 15.66 32.06 17.28
CA PRO A 332 14.37 32.57 16.82
C PRO A 332 13.52 31.43 16.29
N ALA A 333 12.56 31.03 17.11
CA ALA A 333 11.32 30.31 16.83
C ALA A 333 11.39 29.09 15.87
N ILE A 334 11.97 27.98 16.34
CA ILE A 334 11.39 26.66 16.08
C ILE A 334 10.44 26.40 17.25
N LEU A 335 9.14 26.55 17.02
CA LEU A 335 8.11 26.15 17.96
C LEU A 335 8.14 24.62 18.09
N GLU A 336 8.74 24.11 19.17
CA GLU A 336 8.45 22.77 19.69
C GLU A 336 7.01 22.75 20.18
N PHE A 337 6.09 22.47 19.26
CA PHE A 337 4.86 21.76 19.60
C PHE A 337 5.09 20.31 19.21
N SER A 338 4.94 19.40 20.17
CA SER A 338 4.39 18.08 19.86
C SER A 338 2.93 18.30 19.43
N PRO A 339 2.51 17.92 18.22
CA PRO A 339 1.10 17.88 17.88
C PRO A 339 0.78 16.50 17.32
N LEU A 340 0.39 15.61 18.22
CA LEU A 340 -0.61 14.59 17.92
C LEU A 340 -1.95 15.32 17.73
N LEU A 341 -2.04 16.14 16.69
CA LEU A 341 -3.20 16.96 16.32
C LEU A 341 -2.90 17.59 14.94
N LEU A 342 -3.17 16.83 13.87
CA LEU A 342 -3.54 17.41 12.58
C LEU A 342 -5.01 17.08 12.33
N THR A 343 -5.76 18.16 12.14
CA THR A 343 -7.20 18.28 12.05
C THR A 343 -7.79 17.43 10.94
N ILE A 344 -8.30 16.26 11.32
CA ILE A 344 -9.54 15.73 10.74
C ILE A 344 -10.56 16.86 10.92
N THR A 345 -11.16 17.38 9.86
CA THR A 345 -12.50 17.97 9.97
C THR A 345 -13.39 16.83 10.43
N PHE A 346 -13.50 16.74 11.75
CA PHE A 346 -14.21 15.72 12.48
C PHE A 346 -15.59 15.51 11.86
N VAL A 347 -15.75 14.39 11.16
CA VAL A 347 -16.85 13.54 11.59
C VAL A 347 -16.50 13.20 13.03
N ASP A 348 -17.20 13.84 13.98
CA ASP A 348 -17.09 13.59 15.42
C ASP A 348 -17.49 12.13 15.71
N LEU A 349 -16.60 11.20 15.37
CA LEU A 349 -16.80 9.78 15.59
C LEU A 349 -16.14 9.42 16.91
N ASP A 350 -16.95 9.41 17.96
CA ASP A 350 -16.52 8.80 19.21
C ASP A 350 -16.49 7.28 19.05
N TYR A 351 -15.51 6.63 19.66
CA TYR A 351 -15.33 5.18 19.61
C TYR A 351 -15.67 4.53 20.95
N TRP A 352 -16.25 3.34 20.93
CA TRP A 352 -16.43 2.52 22.11
C TRP A 352 -15.10 2.01 22.64
N ILE A 353 -14.91 2.10 23.96
CA ILE A 353 -13.71 1.60 24.65
C ILE A 353 -13.98 0.33 25.46
N GLY A 354 -15.24 -0.11 25.56
CA GLY A 354 -15.60 -1.34 26.29
C GLY A 354 -15.71 -1.17 27.81
N LEU A 355 -15.86 0.07 28.29
CA LEU A 355 -16.12 0.41 29.69
C LEU A 355 -17.59 0.80 29.87
N ASP A 356 -18.26 0.28 30.91
CA ASP A 356 -19.65 0.64 31.23
C ASP A 356 -19.97 0.54 32.72
N ASP A 357 -21.06 1.16 33.17
CA ASP A 357 -21.60 1.05 34.54
C ASP A 357 -23.02 0.47 34.58
N ARG A 358 -23.39 -0.36 33.59
CA ARG A 358 -24.74 -0.97 33.49
C ARG A 358 -25.10 -1.84 34.69
N ALA A 359 -24.09 -2.48 35.30
CA ALA A 359 -24.29 -3.35 36.45
C ALA A 359 -24.56 -2.57 37.75
N ARG A 360 -23.94 -1.40 37.90
CA ARG A 360 -24.08 -0.55 39.08
C ARG A 360 -23.72 0.89 38.74
N GLU A 361 -24.72 1.77 38.76
CA GLU A 361 -24.57 3.21 38.50
C GLU A 361 -23.34 3.80 39.22
N LYS A 362 -22.52 4.55 38.47
CA LYS A 362 -21.24 5.16 38.88
C LYS A 362 -20.09 4.18 39.17
N HIS A 363 -20.26 2.88 38.94
CA HIS A 363 -19.21 1.87 39.08
C HIS A 363 -18.87 1.31 37.71
N PHE A 364 -17.83 1.87 37.10
CA PHE A 364 -17.39 1.50 35.76
C PHE A 364 -16.51 0.26 35.80
N ALA A 365 -16.83 -0.72 34.94
CA ALA A 365 -16.07 -1.94 34.75
C ALA A 365 -15.77 -2.15 33.27
N TRP A 366 -14.60 -2.71 32.97
CA TRP A 366 -14.26 -3.15 31.62
C TRP A 366 -14.99 -4.48 31.33
N ASN A 367 -15.40 -4.67 30.07
CA ASN A 367 -16.07 -5.88 29.63
C ASN A 367 -15.21 -7.15 29.76
N ASP A 368 -13.90 -7.02 29.90
CA ASP A 368 -12.95 -8.13 30.07
C ASP A 368 -12.64 -8.44 31.54
N GLY A 369 -13.21 -7.68 32.49
CA GLY A 369 -13.00 -7.86 33.93
C GLY A 369 -11.67 -7.30 34.45
N THR A 370 -10.87 -6.63 33.63
CA THR A 370 -9.62 -6.00 34.07
C THR A 370 -9.88 -4.83 35.04
N ALA A 371 -8.87 -4.50 35.86
CA ALA A 371 -8.98 -3.40 36.80
C ALA A 371 -8.92 -2.03 36.09
N LEU A 372 -9.74 -1.08 36.52
CA LEU A 372 -9.75 0.29 36.00
C LEU A 372 -8.62 1.12 36.62
N GLU A 373 -7.40 0.98 36.10
CA GLU A 373 -6.19 1.66 36.60
C GLU A 373 -6.01 3.11 36.07
N TYR A 374 -6.58 3.40 34.89
CA TYR A 374 -6.47 4.70 34.24
C TYR A 374 -7.85 5.24 33.88
N GLN A 375 -8.03 6.55 34.01
CA GLN A 375 -9.29 7.23 33.69
C GLN A 375 -9.02 8.58 33.01
N ASN A 376 -9.70 8.87 31.90
CA ASN A 376 -9.53 10.12 31.15
C ASN A 376 -10.87 10.84 30.85
N TRP A 377 -11.77 10.90 31.84
CA TRP A 377 -13.09 11.48 31.66
C TRP A 377 -13.08 12.96 31.26
N ALA A 378 -14.01 13.36 30.41
CA ALA A 378 -14.32 14.75 30.14
C ALA A 378 -14.90 15.43 31.39
N ARG A 379 -14.70 16.75 31.51
CA ARG A 379 -15.02 17.56 32.71
C ARG A 379 -16.51 17.53 33.13
N SER A 380 -17.40 16.98 32.30
CA SER A 380 -18.85 16.89 32.52
C SER A 380 -19.31 15.91 33.60
N ARG A 381 -18.41 15.22 34.33
CA ARG A 381 -18.73 14.20 35.34
C ARG A 381 -19.48 14.68 36.61
N ARG A 382 -20.14 15.84 36.58
CA ARG A 382 -20.93 16.37 37.71
C ARG A 382 -22.44 16.36 37.49
N ARG A 383 -22.94 15.97 36.31
CA ARG A 383 -24.38 15.91 36.04
C ARG A 383 -24.83 14.47 35.79
N ARG A 384 -25.87 14.08 36.52
CA ARG A 384 -26.59 12.81 36.37
C ARG A 384 -27.03 12.70 34.91
N HIS A 385 -26.67 11.61 34.22
CA HIS A 385 -27.06 11.37 32.83
C HIS A 385 -27.89 10.09 32.75
N PRO A 386 -29.22 10.16 33.00
CA PRO A 386 -30.07 8.97 33.02
C PRO A 386 -29.96 8.16 31.72
N GLY A 387 -29.62 6.87 31.86
CA GLY A 387 -29.56 5.89 30.77
C GLY A 387 -28.37 6.02 29.83
N LYS A 388 -27.26 6.61 30.27
CA LYS A 388 -26.00 6.68 29.52
C LYS A 388 -24.93 5.88 30.26
N ASP A 389 -24.89 4.59 30.00
CA ASP A 389 -24.10 3.68 30.82
C ASP A 389 -22.80 3.25 30.13
N CYS A 390 -22.66 3.47 28.82
CA CYS A 390 -21.49 3.03 28.05
C CYS A 390 -20.53 4.18 27.76
N ALA A 391 -19.23 3.96 27.97
CA ALA A 391 -18.20 4.95 27.74
C ALA A 391 -17.62 4.86 26.32
N GLY A 392 -17.45 6.02 25.70
CA GLY A 392 -16.72 6.18 24.46
C GLY A 392 -15.64 7.25 24.57
N VAL A 393 -14.60 7.15 23.74
CA VAL A 393 -13.55 8.18 23.63
C VAL A 393 -13.91 9.16 22.51
N MET A 394 -13.88 10.44 22.84
CA MET A 394 -14.07 11.53 21.91
C MET A 394 -12.79 11.79 21.12
N SER A 395 -12.92 12.54 20.03
CA SER A 395 -11.82 13.17 19.27
C SER A 395 -10.70 13.79 20.12
N SER A 396 -11.07 14.41 21.24
CA SER A 396 -10.14 15.03 22.20
C SER A 396 -9.34 14.03 23.07
N GLY A 397 -9.52 12.72 22.88
CA GLY A 397 -8.97 11.66 23.73
C GLY A 397 -9.66 11.54 25.09
N LYS A 398 -10.60 12.43 25.42
CA LYS A 398 -11.39 12.40 26.66
C LYS A 398 -12.57 11.43 26.55
N TRP A 399 -12.92 10.79 27.66
CA TRP A 399 -14.02 9.83 27.71
C TRP A 399 -15.34 10.50 28.05
N ASN A 400 -16.42 10.05 27.44
CA ASN A 400 -17.77 10.53 27.67
C ASN A 400 -18.77 9.37 27.72
N LEU A 401 -19.94 9.60 28.32
CA LEU A 401 -21.00 8.61 28.44
C LEU A 401 -22.03 8.75 27.33
N TYR A 402 -22.47 7.61 26.83
CA TYR A 402 -23.41 7.47 25.73
C TYR A 402 -24.45 6.40 26.05
N ARG A 403 -25.58 6.44 25.34
CA ARG A 403 -26.54 5.34 25.37
C ARG A 403 -25.89 4.14 24.67
N CYS A 404 -25.82 2.99 25.34
CA CYS A 404 -25.17 1.78 24.83
C CYS A 404 -25.70 1.30 23.46
N ARG A 405 -26.92 1.70 23.07
CA ARG A 405 -27.52 1.35 21.77
C ARG A 405 -26.98 2.16 20.58
N GLN A 406 -26.11 3.14 20.81
CA GLN A 406 -25.54 3.93 19.71
C GLN A 406 -24.58 3.07 18.88
N ARG A 407 -24.63 3.23 17.56
CA ARG A 407 -23.70 2.57 16.64
C ARG A 407 -22.40 3.39 16.59
N LYS A 408 -21.33 2.86 17.17
CA LYS A 408 -19.97 3.41 17.12
C LYS A 408 -18.98 2.27 16.87
N ALA A 409 -17.82 2.60 16.30
CA ALA A 409 -16.72 1.64 16.15
C ALA A 409 -16.01 1.40 17.50
N TYR A 410 -15.24 0.32 17.63
CA TYR A 410 -14.55 -0.06 18.87
C TYR A 410 -13.04 0.19 18.76
N ILE A 411 -12.40 0.56 19.88
CA ILE A 411 -10.95 0.56 20.02
C ILE A 411 -10.52 -0.69 20.78
N CYS A 412 -9.50 -1.38 20.27
CA CYS A 412 -8.94 -2.57 20.90
C CYS A 412 -7.70 -2.22 21.73
N GLN A 413 -7.56 -2.84 22.90
CA GLN A 413 -6.34 -2.77 23.70
C GLN A 413 -5.25 -3.63 23.05
N MET A 414 -4.04 -3.07 22.89
CA MET A 414 -2.86 -3.83 22.51
C MET A 414 -2.11 -4.34 23.75
N PRO A 415 -1.56 -5.57 23.74
CA PRO A 415 -0.71 -6.07 24.83
C PRO A 415 0.48 -5.13 25.08
N ARG A 416 0.82 -4.89 26.35
CA ARG A 416 2.07 -4.19 26.68
C ARG A 416 3.25 -5.06 26.26
N VAL A 417 3.95 -4.64 25.22
CA VAL A 417 5.23 -5.23 24.82
C VAL A 417 6.29 -4.52 25.66
N TRP A 418 6.79 -5.22 26.69
CA TRP A 418 7.87 -4.73 27.54
C TRP A 418 9.23 -4.95 26.90
#